data_AF-A0A7X6NIL2-F1
#
_entry.id   AF-A0A7X6NIL2-F1
#
_cell.length_a   1.000
_cell.length_b   1.000
_cell.length_c   1.000
_cell.angle_alpha   90.00
_cell.angle_beta   90.00
_cell.angle_gamma   90.00
#
_symmetry.space_group_name_H-M   'P 1'
#
loop_
_entity.id
_entity.type
_entity.pdbx_description
1 polymer ?
#
loop_
_entity_poly.entity_id
_entity_poly.type
_entity_poly.pdbx_seq_one_letter_code
_entity_poly.pdbx_strand_id
1 'polypeptide(L)'
;MSKDMSYAAVMARRPEIMKNSAGLDFSKFESGSIAFDYERMMKEAGFTIEEIQKIQSEHGVGNTPIIELRNLTALARKIAPEGKGARIFIKDEAANASGSFKARRASTAVYQAKKLGYKGVVTATSGNYGAAVASQAALYGLKCIVVQECYDSRGV
;
A
#
# COMPACT_ATOMS: atom_id res chain seq x y z
N MET A 1 9.46 33.29 16.26
CA MET A 1 10.57 32.31 16.37
C MET A 1 10.36 31.25 15.29
N SER A 2 11.38 30.95 14.48
CA SER A 2 11.30 29.85 13.49
C SER A 2 11.15 28.51 14.22
N LYS A 3 10.32 27.62 13.67
CA LYS A 3 10.12 26.27 14.21
C LYS A 3 11.46 25.52 14.21
N ASP A 4 11.83 24.86 15.30
CA ASP A 4 13.02 23.99 15.34
C ASP A 4 12.79 22.80 14.38
N MET A 5 13.69 22.63 13.41
CA MET A 5 13.65 21.60 12.37
C MET A 5 14.73 20.53 12.56
N SER A 6 15.43 20.52 13.70
CA SER A 6 16.35 19.44 14.04
C SER A 6 15.62 18.08 14.08
N TYR A 7 16.33 17.00 13.73
CA TYR A 7 15.77 15.64 13.73
C TYR A 7 15.09 15.31 15.07
N ALA A 8 15.78 15.58 16.18
CA ALA A 8 15.25 15.34 17.52
C ALA A 8 13.95 16.12 17.78
N ALA A 9 13.89 17.40 17.41
CA ALA A 9 12.69 18.21 17.59
C ALA A 9 11.53 17.76 16.69
N VAL A 10 11.79 17.28 15.47
CA VAL A 10 10.76 16.70 14.60
C VAL A 10 10.24 15.38 15.19
N MET A 11 11.13 14.50 15.64
CA MET A 11 10.75 13.21 16.21
C MET A 11 9.98 13.35 17.52
N ALA A 12 10.30 14.35 18.35
CA ALA A 12 9.54 14.66 19.57
C ALA A 12 8.07 15.04 19.28
N ARG A 13 7.80 15.61 18.09
CA ARG A 13 6.45 16.00 17.65
C ARG A 13 5.76 14.95 16.79
N ARG A 14 6.33 13.74 16.65
CA ARG A 14 5.76 12.67 15.82
C ARG A 14 4.26 12.43 16.07
N PRO A 15 3.75 12.36 17.33
CA PRO A 15 2.33 12.14 17.57
C PRO A 15 1.44 13.28 17.03
N GLU A 16 1.86 14.53 17.23
CA GLU A 16 1.16 15.72 16.74
C GLU A 16 1.16 15.76 15.20
N ILE A 17 2.31 15.47 14.57
CA ILE A 17 2.45 15.40 13.12
C ILE A 17 1.50 14.34 12.56
N MET A 18 1.49 13.13 13.13
CA MET A 18 0.62 12.04 12.70
C MET A 18 -0.86 12.40 12.85
N LYS A 19 -1.25 13.03 13.97
CA LYS A 19 -2.61 13.50 14.20
C LYS A 19 -3.04 14.55 13.18
N ASN A 20 -2.18 15.53 12.91
CA ASN A 20 -2.45 16.58 11.93
C ASN A 20 -2.45 16.06 10.48
N SER A 21 -1.64 15.05 10.16
CA SER A 21 -1.53 14.51 8.81
C SER A 21 -2.60 13.48 8.48
N ALA A 22 -2.87 12.55 9.40
CA ALA A 22 -3.78 11.43 9.20
C ALA A 22 -5.19 11.71 9.73
N GLY A 23 -5.37 12.78 10.51
CA GLY A 23 -6.64 13.06 11.20
C GLY A 23 -6.97 12.05 12.31
N LEU A 24 -6.05 11.16 12.65
CA LEU A 24 -6.26 10.04 13.56
C LEU A 24 -5.38 10.18 14.81
N ASP A 25 -6.04 10.02 15.95
CA ASP A 25 -5.39 9.98 17.26
C ASP A 25 -5.25 8.53 17.71
N PHE A 26 -4.10 7.93 17.43
CA PHE A 26 -3.84 6.50 17.67
C PHE A 26 -3.99 6.11 19.14
N SER A 27 -3.77 7.05 20.07
CA SER A 27 -3.94 6.83 21.51
C SER A 27 -5.36 6.41 21.90
N LYS A 28 -6.37 6.72 21.07
CA LYS A 28 -7.76 6.34 21.30
C LYS A 28 -8.05 4.86 21.04
N PHE A 29 -7.15 4.19 20.33
CA PHE A 29 -7.26 2.76 20.00
C PHE A 29 -6.33 1.91 20.86
N GLU A 30 -5.38 2.53 21.56
CA GLU A 30 -4.47 1.83 22.48
C GLU A 30 -5.15 1.55 23.82
N SER A 31 -4.96 0.34 24.35
CA SER A 31 -5.35 0.00 25.72
C SER A 31 -4.26 -0.83 26.41
N GLY A 32 -3.88 -0.43 27.62
CA GLY A 32 -2.75 -1.04 28.32
C GLY A 32 -1.42 -0.84 27.57
N SER A 33 -0.53 -1.83 27.66
CA SER A 33 0.81 -1.77 27.05
C SER A 33 0.93 -2.45 25.69
N ILE A 34 -0.01 -3.32 25.32
CA ILE A 34 0.11 -4.19 24.14
C ILE A 34 -1.17 -4.29 23.29
N ALA A 35 -2.31 -3.78 23.75
CA ALA A 35 -3.57 -3.95 23.04
C ALA A 35 -3.89 -2.72 22.18
N PHE A 36 -4.38 -2.99 20.97
CA PHE A 36 -4.76 -1.98 19.99
C PHE A 36 -6.07 -2.40 19.31
N ASP A 37 -7.08 -1.53 19.32
CA ASP A 37 -8.40 -1.77 18.74
C ASP A 37 -8.43 -1.44 17.24
N TYR A 38 -8.00 -2.42 16.43
CA TYR A 38 -7.98 -2.30 14.98
C TYR A 38 -9.37 -2.19 14.37
N GLU A 39 -10.38 -2.85 14.95
CA GLU A 39 -11.75 -2.84 14.43
C GLU A 39 -12.33 -1.43 14.54
N ARG A 40 -12.18 -0.79 15.71
CA ARG A 40 -12.59 0.59 15.91
C ARG A 40 -11.83 1.55 15.01
N MET A 41 -10.50 1.39 14.89
CA MET A 41 -9.70 2.23 14.00
C MET A 41 -10.18 2.12 12.55
N MET A 42 -10.39 0.91 12.03
CA MET A 42 -10.85 0.69 10.66
C MET A 42 -12.25 1.27 10.43
N LYS A 43 -13.13 1.18 11.43
CA LYS A 43 -14.48 1.76 11.37
C LYS A 43 -14.49 3.29 11.38
N GLU A 44 -13.58 3.93 12.12
CA GLU A 44 -13.51 5.40 12.26
C GLU A 44 -12.70 6.07 11.14
N ALA A 45 -11.69 5.38 10.59
CA ALA A 45 -10.72 5.96 9.65
C ALA A 45 -10.94 5.61 8.18
N GLY A 46 -11.70 4.54 7.92
CA GLY A 46 -11.51 3.73 6.71
C GLY A 46 -12.56 3.90 5.61
N PHE A 47 -12.18 3.39 4.46
CA PHE A 47 -13.11 2.99 3.40
C PHE A 47 -13.68 1.61 3.73
N THR A 48 -14.94 1.35 3.37
CA THR A 48 -15.46 -0.02 3.40
C THR A 48 -14.75 -0.88 2.36
N ILE A 49 -14.88 -2.21 2.48
CA ILE A 49 -14.28 -3.12 1.50
C ILE A 49 -14.87 -2.90 0.11
N GLU A 50 -16.16 -2.59 0.02
CA GLU A 50 -16.88 -2.29 -1.22
C GLU A 50 -16.37 -0.99 -1.84
N GLU A 51 -16.13 0.04 -1.03
CA GLU A 51 -15.52 1.29 -1.48
C GLU A 51 -14.10 1.05 -2.01
N ILE A 52 -13.29 0.24 -1.32
CA ILE A 52 -11.94 -0.12 -1.77
C ILE A 52 -12.00 -0.86 -3.11
N GLN A 53 -12.90 -1.82 -3.26
CA GLN A 53 -13.09 -2.56 -4.50
C GLN A 53 -13.50 -1.63 -5.65
N LYS A 54 -14.40 -0.68 -5.39
CA LYS A 54 -14.81 0.33 -6.37
C LYS A 54 -13.62 1.20 -6.78
N ILE A 55 -12.92 1.79 -5.82
CA ILE A 55 -11.72 2.63 -6.04
C ILE A 55 -10.69 1.89 -6.89
N GLN A 56 -10.38 0.64 -6.54
CA GLN A 56 -9.39 -0.16 -7.25
C GLN A 56 -9.84 -0.48 -8.68
N SER A 57 -11.10 -0.90 -8.87
CA SER A 57 -11.59 -1.33 -10.18
C SER A 57 -11.74 -0.20 -11.19
N GLU A 58 -11.98 1.05 -10.75
CA GLU A 58 -12.03 2.23 -11.62
C GLU A 58 -10.73 2.47 -12.40
N HIS A 59 -9.59 2.05 -11.86
CA HIS A 59 -8.25 2.36 -12.43
C HIS A 59 -7.37 1.12 -12.58
N GLY A 60 -7.97 -0.02 -12.95
CA GLY A 60 -7.25 -1.21 -13.38
C GLY A 60 -6.52 -1.93 -12.23
N VAL A 61 -7.07 -1.88 -11.03
CA VAL A 61 -6.53 -2.55 -9.84
C VAL A 61 -7.56 -3.54 -9.27
N GLY A 62 -7.09 -4.69 -8.79
CA GLY A 62 -7.96 -5.74 -8.26
C GLY A 62 -8.45 -6.71 -9.34
N ASN A 63 -9.28 -7.68 -8.94
CA ASN A 63 -9.81 -8.74 -9.80
C ASN A 63 -8.77 -9.47 -10.66
N THR A 64 -7.54 -9.56 -10.17
CA THR A 64 -6.44 -10.24 -10.83
C THR A 64 -6.69 -11.75 -10.98
N PRO A 65 -6.19 -12.40 -12.04
CA PRO A 65 -6.43 -13.82 -12.27
C PRO A 65 -5.96 -14.74 -11.13
N ILE A 66 -6.66 -15.86 -10.95
CA ILE A 66 -6.17 -17.03 -10.22
C ILE A 66 -5.96 -18.13 -11.24
N ILE A 67 -4.71 -18.51 -11.48
CA ILE A 67 -4.32 -19.42 -12.56
C ILE A 67 -3.77 -20.71 -11.94
N GLU A 68 -4.33 -21.86 -12.33
CA GLU A 68 -3.77 -23.15 -11.94
C GLU A 68 -2.50 -23.45 -12.74
N LEU A 69 -1.40 -23.69 -12.05
CA LEU A 69 -0.11 -24.05 -12.66
C LEU A 69 -0.07 -25.55 -12.90
N ARG A 70 -0.82 -26.01 -13.93
CA ARG A 70 -1.08 -27.44 -14.21
C ARG A 70 0.19 -28.32 -14.21
N ASN A 71 1.28 -27.81 -14.77
CA ASN A 71 2.56 -28.54 -14.80
C ASN A 71 3.19 -28.68 -13.40
N LEU A 72 3.12 -27.64 -12.57
CA LEU A 72 3.58 -27.70 -11.18
C LEU A 72 2.66 -28.56 -10.32
N THR A 73 1.34 -28.50 -10.53
CA THR A 73 0.38 -29.41 -9.89
C THR A 73 0.71 -30.88 -10.23
N ALA A 74 0.97 -31.18 -11.51
CA ALA A 74 1.34 -32.53 -11.94
C ALA A 74 2.65 -32.99 -11.30
N LEU A 75 3.66 -32.11 -11.25
CA LEU A 75 4.93 -32.39 -10.59
C LEU A 75 4.74 -32.64 -9.09
N ALA A 76 4.01 -31.78 -8.39
CA ALA A 76 3.74 -31.91 -6.96
C ALA A 76 3.05 -33.25 -6.62
N ARG A 77 2.09 -33.68 -7.45
CA ARG A 77 1.42 -34.98 -7.31
C ARG A 77 2.32 -36.17 -7.63
N LYS A 78 3.29 -36.01 -8.53
CA LYS A 78 4.26 -37.05 -8.88
C LYS A 78 5.27 -37.30 -7.77
N ILE A 79 5.69 -36.25 -7.04
CA ILE A 79 6.76 -36.33 -6.04
C ILE A 79 6.26 -36.50 -4.60
N ALA A 80 5.01 -36.13 -4.31
CA ALA A 80 4.46 -36.25 -2.96
C ALA A 80 4.02 -37.68 -2.65
N PRO A 81 4.02 -38.11 -1.37
CA PRO A 81 3.40 -39.36 -0.96
C PRO A 81 1.93 -39.44 -1.37
N GLU A 82 1.41 -40.65 -1.46
CA GLU A 82 0.01 -40.90 -1.79
C GLU A 82 -0.94 -40.06 -0.91
N GLY A 83 -1.89 -39.39 -1.56
CA GLY A 83 -2.84 -38.49 -0.91
C GLY A 83 -2.30 -37.12 -0.48
N LYS A 84 -1.02 -36.80 -0.72
CA LYS A 84 -0.39 -35.53 -0.26
C LYS A 84 -0.05 -34.52 -1.37
N GLY A 85 -0.40 -34.81 -2.62
CA GLY A 85 -0.12 -33.93 -3.76
C GLY A 85 -1.11 -32.76 -3.88
N ALA A 86 -0.65 -31.53 -3.64
CA ALA A 86 -1.48 -30.32 -3.71
C ALA A 86 -1.77 -29.87 -5.16
N ARG A 87 -2.83 -29.06 -5.33
CA ARG A 87 -3.03 -28.21 -6.51
C ARG A 87 -2.33 -26.88 -6.28
N ILE A 88 -1.57 -26.43 -7.27
CA ILE A 88 -0.78 -25.19 -7.19
C ILE A 88 -1.44 -24.12 -8.05
N PHE A 89 -1.71 -22.98 -7.43
CA PHE A 89 -2.30 -21.80 -8.08
C PHE A 89 -1.41 -20.58 -7.87
N ILE A 90 -1.45 -19.67 -8.82
CA ILE A 90 -0.90 -18.33 -8.68
C ILE A 90 -2.03 -17.30 -8.67
N LYS A 91 -1.98 -16.38 -7.71
CA LYS A 91 -2.74 -15.13 -7.74
C LYS A 91 -1.90 -14.10 -8.48
N ASP A 92 -2.25 -13.80 -9.73
CA ASP A 92 -1.40 -13.01 -10.62
C ASP A 92 -1.53 -11.51 -10.37
N GLU A 93 -0.91 -11.04 -9.29
CA GLU A 93 -0.87 -9.62 -8.92
C GLU A 93 -0.04 -8.75 -9.86
N ALA A 94 0.70 -9.34 -10.80
CA ALA A 94 1.39 -8.58 -11.84
C ALA A 94 0.40 -7.99 -12.87
N ALA A 95 -0.83 -8.52 -12.95
CA ALA A 95 -1.87 -8.03 -13.85
C ALA A 95 -2.51 -6.68 -13.45
N ASN A 96 -2.17 -6.12 -12.27
CA ASN A 96 -2.61 -4.77 -11.92
C ASN A 96 -1.93 -3.72 -12.79
N ALA A 97 -2.54 -2.53 -12.94
CA ALA A 97 -2.05 -1.43 -13.80
C ALA A 97 -0.60 -0.96 -13.58
N SER A 98 0.03 -1.29 -12.44
CA SER A 98 1.45 -0.97 -12.17
C SER A 98 2.42 -2.14 -12.34
N GLY A 99 1.93 -3.32 -12.71
CA GLY A 99 2.75 -4.54 -12.80
C GLY A 99 2.98 -5.24 -11.45
N SER A 100 2.32 -4.83 -10.36
CA SER A 100 2.46 -5.50 -9.06
C SER A 100 1.30 -5.23 -8.09
N PHE A 101 1.24 -6.01 -7.00
CA PHE A 101 0.27 -5.82 -5.91
C PHE A 101 0.32 -4.44 -5.25
N LYS A 102 1.42 -3.68 -5.44
CA LYS A 102 1.59 -2.34 -4.88
C LYS A 102 0.60 -1.32 -5.44
N ALA A 103 0.01 -1.61 -6.62
CA ALA A 103 -1.11 -0.85 -7.16
C ALA A 103 -2.28 -0.74 -6.17
N ARG A 104 -2.55 -1.77 -5.36
CA ARG A 104 -3.70 -1.80 -4.42
C ARG A 104 -3.64 -0.68 -3.40
N ARG A 105 -2.49 -0.52 -2.75
CA ARG A 105 -2.27 0.57 -1.78
C ARG A 105 -2.14 1.93 -2.47
N ALA A 106 -1.45 1.98 -3.61
CA ALA A 106 -1.28 3.24 -4.34
C ALA A 106 -2.64 3.80 -4.79
N SER A 107 -3.54 2.95 -5.27
CA SER A 107 -4.88 3.32 -5.74
C SER A 107 -5.68 4.04 -4.64
N THR A 108 -5.75 3.46 -3.44
CA THR A 108 -6.49 4.07 -2.32
C THR A 108 -5.85 5.37 -1.82
N ALA A 109 -4.51 5.42 -1.73
CA ALA A 109 -3.81 6.63 -1.32
C ALA A 109 -3.97 7.79 -2.32
N VAL A 110 -3.84 7.50 -3.62
CA VAL A 110 -3.98 8.49 -4.69
C VAL A 110 -5.44 8.95 -4.82
N TYR A 111 -6.40 8.03 -4.70
CA TYR A 111 -7.82 8.38 -4.64
C TYR A 111 -8.10 9.35 -3.49
N GLN A 112 -7.61 9.05 -2.29
CA GLN A 112 -7.81 9.93 -1.13
C GLN A 112 -7.15 11.30 -1.37
N ALA A 113 -5.96 11.34 -1.97
CA ALA A 113 -5.30 12.59 -2.32
C ALA A 113 -6.14 13.43 -3.31
N LYS A 114 -6.73 12.77 -4.32
CA LYS A 114 -7.65 13.41 -5.27
C LYS A 114 -8.90 13.93 -4.56
N LYS A 115 -9.53 13.12 -3.71
CA LYS A 115 -10.74 13.46 -2.94
C LYS A 115 -10.51 14.68 -2.04
N LEU A 116 -9.32 14.81 -1.45
CA LEU A 116 -8.93 15.95 -0.61
C LEU A 116 -8.50 17.19 -1.42
N GLY A 117 -8.49 17.14 -2.74
CA GLY A 117 -8.16 18.28 -3.59
C GLY A 117 -6.67 18.60 -3.72
N TYR A 118 -5.78 17.64 -3.39
CA TYR A 118 -4.34 17.84 -3.59
C TYR A 118 -3.97 17.94 -5.08
N LYS A 119 -2.94 18.73 -5.38
CA LYS A 119 -2.43 18.92 -6.76
C LYS A 119 -1.58 17.75 -7.26
N GLY A 120 -1.14 16.88 -6.37
CA GLY A 120 -0.24 15.79 -6.68
C GLY A 120 0.13 14.96 -5.45
N VAL A 121 0.94 13.93 -5.68
CA VAL A 121 1.43 12.98 -4.67
C VAL A 121 2.95 12.89 -4.72
N VAL A 122 3.54 12.56 -3.58
CA VAL A 122 4.98 12.30 -3.44
C VAL A 122 5.20 10.97 -2.73
N THR A 123 6.20 10.21 -3.17
CA THR A 123 6.63 8.99 -2.47
C THR A 123 8.14 8.87 -2.51
N ALA A 124 8.72 8.33 -1.42
CA ALA A 124 10.10 7.88 -1.36
C ALA A 124 10.12 6.35 -1.38
N THR A 125 10.84 5.75 -2.32
CA THR A 125 10.82 4.30 -2.54
C THR A 125 11.97 3.86 -3.43
N SER A 126 12.31 2.58 -3.34
CA SER A 126 13.38 1.93 -4.10
C SER A 126 12.95 1.26 -5.40
N GLY A 127 11.66 1.31 -5.79
CA GLY A 127 11.20 0.59 -6.99
C GLY A 127 9.68 0.51 -7.16
N ASN A 128 9.10 -0.70 -7.18
CA ASN A 128 7.72 -0.97 -7.64
C ASN A 128 6.61 -0.11 -6.99
N TYR A 129 6.82 0.45 -5.79
CA TYR A 129 5.83 1.35 -5.20
C TYR A 129 5.79 2.69 -5.93
N GLY A 130 6.94 3.21 -6.37
CA GLY A 130 7.04 4.42 -7.17
C GLY A 130 6.32 4.27 -8.50
N ALA A 131 6.52 3.13 -9.17
CA ALA A 131 5.76 2.76 -10.37
C ALA A 131 4.24 2.70 -10.09
N ALA A 132 3.83 2.14 -8.95
CA ALA A 132 2.42 2.10 -8.56
C ALA A 132 1.82 3.48 -8.29
N VAL A 133 2.52 4.35 -7.55
CA VAL A 133 2.05 5.72 -7.28
C VAL A 133 2.02 6.53 -8.57
N ALA A 134 3.03 6.43 -9.43
CA ALA A 134 3.06 7.11 -10.72
C ALA A 134 1.93 6.64 -11.65
N SER A 135 1.71 5.33 -11.75
CA SER A 135 0.61 4.73 -12.52
C SER A 135 -0.76 5.26 -12.06
N GLN A 136 -1.03 5.18 -10.76
CA GLN A 136 -2.32 5.61 -10.22
C GLN A 136 -2.47 7.14 -10.27
N ALA A 137 -1.41 7.92 -10.01
CA ALA A 137 -1.45 9.37 -10.14
C ALA A 137 -1.78 9.81 -11.57
N ALA A 138 -1.18 9.18 -12.58
CA ALA A 138 -1.50 9.45 -13.98
C ALA A 138 -2.97 9.17 -14.29
N LEU A 139 -3.50 8.03 -13.82
CA LEU A 139 -4.90 7.62 -14.00
C LEU A 139 -5.91 8.58 -13.31
N TYR A 140 -5.57 9.13 -12.14
CA TYR A 140 -6.38 10.14 -11.43
C TYR A 140 -6.13 11.60 -11.88
N GLY A 141 -5.24 11.83 -12.85
CA GLY A 141 -4.87 13.16 -13.33
C GLY A 141 -4.18 14.02 -12.27
N LEU A 142 -3.27 13.43 -11.50
CA LEU A 142 -2.47 14.08 -10.46
C LEU A 142 -0.99 14.13 -10.84
N LYS A 143 -0.28 15.18 -10.41
CA LYS A 143 1.19 15.23 -10.52
C LYS A 143 1.82 14.18 -9.59
N CYS A 144 2.94 13.61 -9.98
CA CYS A 144 3.66 12.62 -9.18
C CYS A 144 5.14 12.97 -9.07
N ILE A 145 5.68 12.95 -7.86
CA ILE A 145 7.12 13.03 -7.57
C ILE A 145 7.53 11.72 -6.91
N VAL A 146 8.49 11.03 -7.51
CA VAL A 146 9.10 9.83 -6.94
C VAL A 146 10.53 10.19 -6.53
N VAL A 147 10.81 10.08 -5.24
CA VAL A 147 12.15 10.20 -4.68
C VAL A 147 12.72 8.79 -4.58
N GLN A 148 13.76 8.54 -5.35
CA GLN A 148 14.48 7.27 -5.39
C GLN A 148 15.89 7.55 -4.86
N GLU A 149 16.33 6.75 -3.90
CA GLU A 149 17.75 6.72 -3.55
C GLU A 149 18.55 6.14 -4.72
N CYS A 150 19.50 6.92 -5.24
CA CYS A 150 20.41 6.46 -6.27
C CYS A 150 21.62 5.73 -5.69
N TYR A 151 21.93 6.00 -4.42
CA TYR A 151 23.11 5.51 -3.72
C TYR A 151 22.76 5.22 -2.26
N ASP A 152 23.43 4.24 -1.66
CA ASP A 152 23.39 4.00 -0.23
C ASP A 152 24.20 5.06 0.55
N SER A 153 24.29 4.91 1.88
CA SER A 153 25.06 5.83 2.75
C SER A 153 26.56 5.87 2.46
N ARG A 154 27.06 4.99 1.59
CA ARG A 154 28.45 4.91 1.13
C ARG A 154 28.63 5.44 -0.29
N GLY A 155 27.58 5.96 -0.92
CA GLY A 155 27.67 6.51 -2.28
C GLY A 155 27.72 5.44 -3.36
N VAL A 156 27.30 4.20 -3.06
CA VAL A 156 27.26 3.06 -3.99
C VAL A 156 25.84 2.71 -4.37
#